data_AF-A0A941EPD3-F1
#
_entry.id   AF-A0A941EPD3-F1
#
_cell.length_a   1.000
_cell.length_b   1.000
_cell.length_c   1.000
_cell.angle_alpha   90.00
_cell.angle_beta   90.00
_cell.angle_gamma   90.00
#
_symmetry.space_group_name_H-M   'P 1'
#
loop_
_entity.id
_entity.type
_entity.pdbx_description
1 polymer ?
#
loop_
_entity_poly.entity_id
_entity_poly.type
_entity_poly.pdbx_seq_one_letter_code
_entity_poly.pdbx_strand_id
1 'polypeptide(L)'
;MNPLRAAAATTAAGVLVLLCVGGCSSAHQAYGAQPAPATPTVVATGVAYEYYLYVHCEIRYAYFDGRWWEADHPLPTPSAAHGYPEAYGTMTLVTAEHARFAGQDLPTVDFHPLSGRPPGCS
;
A
#
# COMPACT_ATOMS: atom_id res chain seq x y z
N MET A 1 -55.24 -11.08 20.85
CA MET A 1 -54.44 -9.87 20.58
C MET A 1 -54.57 -8.95 21.79
N ASN A 2 -53.43 -8.58 22.40
CA ASN A 2 -53.19 -7.68 23.55
C ASN A 2 -53.83 -7.96 24.92
N PRO A 3 -52.98 -8.04 25.96
CA PRO A 3 -53.15 -7.35 27.23
C PRO A 3 -52.09 -6.23 27.38
N LEU A 4 -52.49 -4.97 27.50
CA LEU A 4 -52.73 -4.21 28.76
C LEU A 4 -51.45 -3.58 29.37
N ARG A 5 -51.33 -2.27 29.07
CA ARG A 5 -50.91 -1.09 29.85
C ARG A 5 -50.08 -1.22 31.15
N ALA A 6 -49.34 -0.12 31.35
CA ALA A 6 -48.93 0.56 32.59
C ALA A 6 -47.42 0.40 32.90
N ALA A 7 -46.66 1.36 33.43
CA ALA A 7 -46.96 2.70 33.92
C ALA A 7 -45.67 3.54 34.07
N ALA A 8 -45.87 4.84 34.24
CA ALA A 8 -45.26 5.70 35.25
C ALA A 8 -43.78 6.14 35.12
N ALA A 9 -43.66 7.45 34.88
CA ALA A 9 -42.52 8.28 35.25
C ALA A 9 -42.44 8.43 36.78
N THR A 10 -41.24 8.38 37.33
CA THR A 10 -40.95 8.91 38.67
C THR A 10 -39.53 9.51 38.72
N THR A 11 -39.46 10.57 39.51
CA THR A 11 -38.53 11.68 39.63
C THR A 11 -37.17 11.41 40.30
N ALA A 12 -36.18 12.17 39.81
CA ALA A 12 -35.26 13.07 40.55
C ALA A 12 -34.22 12.55 41.56
N ALA A 13 -33.15 13.36 41.64
CA ALA A 13 -32.05 13.42 42.62
C ALA A 13 -31.07 12.24 42.54
N GLY A 14 -29.81 12.41 42.16
CA GLY A 14 -28.89 13.47 42.56
C GLY A 14 -27.79 12.80 43.36
N VAL A 15 -26.62 12.54 42.75
CA VAL A 15 -25.40 12.20 43.48
C VAL A 15 -24.22 12.87 42.80
N LEU A 16 -23.73 13.89 43.50
CA LEU A 16 -22.42 14.53 43.42
C LEU A 16 -21.30 13.47 43.42
N VAL A 17 -20.49 13.37 42.36
CA VAL A 17 -19.23 12.61 42.41
C VAL A 17 -18.12 13.34 41.65
N LEU A 18 -17.21 13.88 42.48
CA LEU A 18 -15.78 14.11 42.31
C LEU A 18 -15.26 14.80 41.03
N LEU A 19 -14.84 16.04 41.25
CA LEU A 19 -13.73 16.72 40.59
C LEU A 19 -12.44 15.86 40.68
N CYS A 20 -12.18 15.03 39.68
CA CYS A 20 -10.87 14.44 39.45
C CYS A 20 -9.99 15.43 38.68
N VAL A 21 -9.34 16.32 39.43
CA VAL A 21 -8.18 17.08 38.94
C VAL A 21 -7.01 16.08 38.87
N GLY A 22 -6.88 15.41 37.72
CA GLY A 22 -5.94 14.31 37.56
C GLY A 22 -5.33 14.30 36.16
N GLY A 23 -4.24 15.06 35.99
CA GLY A 23 -3.16 14.81 35.03
C GLY A 23 -3.55 14.70 33.56
N CYS A 24 -3.20 15.73 32.78
CA CYS A 24 -2.87 15.55 31.37
C CYS A 24 -1.62 14.65 31.29
N SER A 25 -1.81 13.34 31.48
CA SER A 25 -0.87 12.37 30.95
C SER A 25 -1.16 12.36 29.46
N SER A 26 -0.45 13.22 28.73
CA SER A 26 -0.25 13.06 27.30
C SER A 26 0.28 11.65 27.12
N ALA A 27 -0.62 10.70 26.86
CA ALA A 27 -0.26 9.43 26.30
C ALA A 27 0.38 9.79 24.96
N HIS A 28 1.70 9.98 24.98
CA HIS A 28 2.55 9.66 23.85
C HIS A 28 2.16 8.23 23.49
N GLN A 29 1.17 8.10 22.60
CA GLN A 29 1.16 6.97 21.70
C GLN A 29 2.47 7.11 20.97
N ALA A 30 3.50 6.42 21.48
CA ALA A 30 4.52 5.90 20.61
C ALA A 30 3.71 5.25 19.50
N TYR A 31 3.70 5.91 18.35
CA TYR A 31 3.17 5.38 17.11
C TYR A 31 3.85 4.02 17.03
N GLY A 32 3.10 2.98 17.42
CA GLY A 32 3.62 1.64 17.41
C GLY A 32 4.19 1.49 16.03
N ALA A 33 5.47 1.14 15.93
CA ALA A 33 6.06 0.80 14.65
C ALA A 33 5.11 -0.23 14.06
N GLN A 34 4.29 0.21 13.10
CA GLN A 34 3.37 -0.67 12.42
C GLN A 34 4.31 -1.69 11.79
N PRO A 35 4.18 -2.99 12.11
CA PRO A 35 5.02 -4.00 11.49
C PRO A 35 4.96 -3.74 9.99
N ALA A 36 6.12 -3.50 9.37
CA ALA A 36 6.18 -3.43 7.92
C ALA A 36 5.44 -4.67 7.41
N PRO A 37 4.52 -4.54 6.44
CA PRO A 37 3.85 -5.68 5.86
C PRO A 37 4.92 -6.72 5.55
N ALA A 38 4.79 -7.92 6.12
CA ALA A 38 5.72 -9.00 5.83
C ALA A 38 5.70 -9.14 4.30
N THR A 39 6.82 -8.84 3.66
CA THR A 39 6.93 -8.96 2.21
C THR A 39 6.66 -10.44 1.93
N PRO A 40 5.56 -10.79 1.23
CA PRO A 40 5.30 -12.18 0.94
C PRO A 40 6.52 -12.71 0.18
N THR A 41 7.13 -13.76 0.69
CA THR A 41 8.36 -14.35 0.11
C THR A 41 8.12 -14.90 -1.29
N VAL A 42 6.84 -15.02 -1.68
CA VAL A 42 6.35 -15.38 -3.01
C VAL A 42 5.14 -14.49 -3.32
N VAL A 43 5.17 -13.79 -4.45
CA VAL A 43 4.04 -13.01 -4.95
C VAL A 43 2.98 -13.96 -5.50
N ALA A 44 1.71 -13.75 -5.12
CA ALA A 44 0.61 -14.55 -5.65
C ALA A 44 0.24 -14.09 -7.08
N THR A 45 0.09 -15.05 -7.98
CA THR A 45 -0.37 -14.78 -9.36
C THR A 45 -1.76 -14.14 -9.35
N GLY A 46 -1.94 -13.09 -10.15
CA GLY A 46 -3.21 -12.36 -10.30
C GLY A 46 -3.52 -11.36 -9.17
N VAL A 47 -2.67 -11.25 -8.15
CA VAL A 47 -2.80 -10.26 -7.09
C VAL A 47 -2.01 -9.01 -7.46
N ALA A 48 -2.66 -7.85 -7.35
CA ALA A 48 -2.03 -6.55 -7.55
C ALA A 48 -1.39 -6.06 -6.24
N TYR A 49 -0.10 -5.73 -6.29
CA TYR A 49 0.66 -5.21 -5.16
C TYR A 49 1.04 -3.77 -5.42
N GLU A 50 0.93 -2.90 -4.41
CA GLU A 50 1.49 -1.54 -4.50
C GLU A 50 2.97 -1.61 -4.84
N TYR A 51 3.39 -0.79 -5.80
CA TYR A 51 4.73 -0.87 -6.34
C TYR A 51 5.24 0.50 -6.79
N TYR A 52 6.49 0.78 -6.45
CA TYR A 52 7.24 1.95 -6.92
C TYR A 52 8.21 1.48 -7.99
N LEU A 53 7.89 1.77 -9.25
CA LEU A 53 8.72 1.40 -10.39
C LEU A 53 9.81 2.45 -10.58
N TYR A 54 11.06 2.02 -10.60
CA TYR A 54 12.18 2.90 -10.92
C TYR A 54 12.16 3.23 -12.42
N VAL A 55 12.08 4.51 -12.76
CA VAL A 55 11.89 5.00 -14.14
C VAL A 55 13.08 5.80 -14.68
N HIS A 56 14.23 5.75 -13.99
CA HIS A 56 15.44 6.45 -14.41
C HIS A 56 16.22 5.65 -15.45
N CYS A 57 16.63 6.36 -16.51
CA CYS A 57 17.18 5.80 -17.74
C CYS A 57 16.22 4.82 -18.41
N GLU A 58 14.99 5.28 -18.63
CA GLU A 58 13.87 4.55 -19.21
C GLU A 58 13.17 3.55 -18.26
N ILE A 59 11.93 3.22 -18.59
CA ILE A 59 11.13 2.21 -17.92
C ILE A 59 11.47 0.86 -18.55
N ARG A 60 12.62 0.30 -18.16
CA ARG A 60 13.13 -0.95 -18.73
C ARG A 60 13.17 -2.10 -17.74
N TYR A 61 13.56 -1.86 -16.49
CA TYR A 61 13.77 -2.95 -15.54
C TYR A 61 12.92 -2.79 -14.28
N ALA A 62 12.45 -3.91 -13.74
CA ALA A 62 11.77 -3.98 -12.47
C ALA A 62 12.33 -5.13 -11.62
N TYR A 63 12.32 -4.97 -10.30
CA TYR A 63 12.61 -6.06 -9.37
C TYR A 63 11.34 -6.46 -8.63
N PHE A 64 10.80 -7.63 -8.95
CA PHE A 64 9.50 -8.08 -8.46
C PHE A 64 9.48 -9.61 -8.32
N ASP A 65 8.76 -10.12 -7.33
CA ASP A 65 8.73 -11.56 -7.02
C ASP A 65 10.14 -12.18 -6.88
N GLY A 66 11.04 -11.44 -6.20
CA GLY A 66 12.40 -11.89 -5.91
C GLY A 66 13.33 -12.02 -7.12
N ARG A 67 12.94 -11.53 -8.31
CA ARG A 67 13.79 -11.59 -9.51
C ARG A 67 13.70 -10.30 -10.35
N TRP A 68 14.63 -10.18 -11.29
CA TRP A 68 14.65 -9.10 -12.26
C TRP A 68 13.75 -9.40 -13.44
N TRP A 69 13.16 -8.33 -13.97
CA TRP A 69 12.26 -8.34 -15.11
C TRP A 69 12.66 -7.24 -16.08
N GLU A 70 12.49 -7.47 -17.37
CA GLU A 70 12.70 -6.51 -18.44
C GLU A 70 11.39 -6.21 -19.16
N ALA A 71 11.13 -4.94 -19.45
CA ALA A 71 9.95 -4.49 -20.15
C ALA A 71 9.97 -5.00 -21.59
N ASP A 72 8.86 -5.55 -22.05
CA ASP A 72 8.73 -6.02 -23.44
C ASP A 72 8.89 -4.85 -24.44
N HIS A 73 8.42 -3.68 -24.02
CA HIS A 73 8.54 -2.42 -24.74
C HIS A 73 8.99 -1.31 -23.77
N PRO A 74 10.30 -1.07 -23.63
CA PRO A 74 10.80 -0.01 -22.75
C PRO A 74 10.22 1.35 -23.13
N LEU A 75 9.82 2.13 -22.12
CA LEU A 75 9.27 3.47 -22.31
C LEU A 75 10.30 4.53 -21.91
N PRO A 76 10.33 5.71 -22.55
CA PRO A 76 11.23 6.78 -22.13
C PRO A 76 10.95 7.22 -20.69
N THR A 77 11.96 7.77 -20.01
CA THR A 77 11.79 8.35 -18.68
C THR A 77 10.73 9.47 -18.73
N PRO A 78 9.72 9.43 -17.86
CA PRO A 78 8.73 10.50 -17.77
C PRO A 78 9.39 11.84 -17.42
N SER A 79 8.96 12.94 -18.04
CA SER A 79 9.52 14.28 -17.79
C SER A 79 9.32 14.76 -16.35
N ALA A 80 8.33 14.22 -15.63
CA ALA A 80 8.07 14.52 -14.23
C ALA A 80 9.01 13.79 -13.26
N ALA A 81 9.78 12.78 -13.72
CA ALA A 81 10.64 11.96 -12.87
C ALA A 81 11.97 12.65 -12.46
N HIS A 82 12.16 13.93 -12.83
CA HIS A 82 13.36 14.69 -12.47
C HIS A 82 13.40 14.94 -10.95
N GLY A 83 14.36 14.30 -10.26
CA GLY A 83 14.59 14.45 -8.81
C GLY A 83 14.01 13.32 -7.96
N TYR A 84 12.93 12.67 -8.42
CA TYR A 84 12.36 11.47 -7.80
C TYR A 84 12.01 10.45 -8.89
N PRO A 85 12.93 9.54 -9.24
CA PRO A 85 12.80 8.68 -10.41
C PRO A 85 11.94 7.43 -10.15
N GLU A 86 10.80 7.60 -9.50
CA GLU A 86 9.87 6.51 -9.23
C GLU A 86 8.48 6.85 -9.74
N ALA A 87 7.81 5.86 -10.31
CA ALA A 87 6.41 5.94 -10.67
C ALA A 87 5.61 5.00 -9.74
N TYR A 88 4.55 5.56 -9.14
CA TYR A 88 3.67 4.79 -8.28
C TYR A 88 2.58 4.07 -9.09
N GLY A 89 2.25 2.85 -8.68
CA GLY A 89 1.22 2.05 -9.30
C GLY A 89 1.05 0.70 -8.61
N THR A 90 0.59 -0.28 -9.39
CA THR A 90 0.53 -1.68 -8.94
C THR A 90 1.30 -2.59 -9.88
N MET A 91 1.97 -3.59 -9.31
CA MET A 91 2.60 -4.68 -10.04
C MET A 91 1.84 -5.98 -9.78
N THR A 92 1.51 -6.70 -10.85
CA THR A 92 0.80 -7.98 -10.80
C THR A 92 1.64 -9.05 -11.48
N LEU A 93 1.86 -10.18 -10.82
CA LEU A 93 2.39 -11.37 -11.48
C LEU A 93 1.24 -12.00 -12.27
N VAL A 94 1.21 -11.84 -13.59
CA VAL A 94 0.12 -12.35 -14.45
C VAL A 94 0.30 -13.85 -14.69
N THR A 95 1.53 -14.26 -14.99
CA THR A 95 1.97 -15.65 -15.07
C THR A 95 3.40 -15.76 -14.54
N ALA A 96 3.97 -16.96 -14.45
CA ALA A 96 5.37 -17.13 -14.05
C ALA A 96 6.37 -16.37 -14.95
N GLU A 97 6.00 -16.14 -16.22
CA GLU A 97 6.84 -15.52 -17.25
C GLU A 97 6.38 -14.11 -17.63
N HIS A 98 5.35 -13.58 -16.95
CA HIS A 98 4.77 -12.29 -17.30
C HIS A 98 4.32 -11.52 -16.07
N ALA A 99 4.85 -10.31 -15.92
CA ALA A 99 4.44 -9.36 -14.88
C ALA A 99 3.96 -8.07 -15.53
N ARG A 100 2.99 -7.40 -14.90
CA ARG A 100 2.36 -6.19 -15.42
C ARG A 100 2.38 -5.08 -14.40
N PHE A 101 2.90 -3.93 -14.79
CA PHE A 101 2.79 -2.69 -14.05
C PHE A 101 1.64 -1.83 -14.60
N ALA A 102 0.77 -1.37 -13.71
CA ALA A 102 -0.24 -0.35 -14.00
C ALA A 102 0.08 0.90 -13.16
N GLY A 103 0.69 1.90 -13.80
CA GLY A 103 0.98 3.19 -13.18
C GLY A 103 -0.22 4.11 -13.13
N GLN A 104 -0.24 5.05 -12.20
CA GLN A 104 -1.30 6.08 -12.15
C GLN A 104 -1.22 7.06 -13.33
N ASP A 105 -0.01 7.47 -13.69
CA ASP A 105 0.26 8.47 -14.73
C ASP A 105 1.07 7.89 -15.90
N LEU A 106 1.11 6.56 -16.03
CA LEU A 106 1.86 5.86 -17.06
C LEU A 106 0.99 4.84 -17.80
N PRO A 107 1.29 4.56 -19.08
CA PRO A 107 0.77 3.38 -19.75
C PRO A 107 1.07 2.11 -18.94
N THR A 108 0.26 1.08 -19.17
CA THR A 108 0.57 -0.27 -18.68
C THR A 108 1.89 -0.74 -19.31
N VAL A 109 2.75 -1.34 -18.50
CA VAL A 109 4.02 -1.92 -18.94
C VAL A 109 4.03 -3.41 -18.60
N ASP A 110 4.31 -4.22 -19.60
CA ASP A 110 4.44 -5.66 -19.49
C ASP A 110 5.92 -6.04 -19.48
N PHE A 111 6.24 -7.08 -18.70
CA PHE A 111 7.60 -7.51 -18.46
C PHE A 111 7.75 -9.03 -18.53
N HIS A 112 8.91 -9.47 -19.01
CA HIS A 112 9.38 -10.85 -18.97
C HIS A 112 10.57 -11.01 -17.99
N PRO A 113 10.80 -12.21 -17.42
CA PRO A 113 11.84 -12.38 -16.41
C PRO A 113 13.24 -12.44 -17.03
N LEU A 114 14.20 -11.89 -16.30
CA LEU A 114 15.62 -12.03 -16.58
C LEU A 114 16.22 -13.17 -15.77
N SER A 115 17.21 -13.85 -16.34
CA SER A 115 17.99 -14.89 -15.66
C SER A 115 18.98 -14.33 -14.63
N GLY A 116 19.14 -13.01 -14.53
CA GLY A 116 20.12 -12.37 -13.68
C GLY A 116 19.92 -10.86 -13.57
N ARG A 117 20.86 -10.19 -12.90
CA ARG A 117 20.82 -8.74 -12.73
C ARG A 117 21.09 -8.02 -14.06
N PRO A 118 20.27 -7.03 -14.46
CA PRO A 118 20.48 -6.27 -15.68
C PRO A 118 21.70 -5.33 -15.58
N PRO A 119 22.24 -4.86 -16.72
CA PRO A 119 23.22 -3.79 -16.74
C PRO A 119 22.65 -2.49 -16.17
N GLY A 120 23.54 -1.58 -15.75
CA GLY A 120 23.16 -0.23 -15.36
C GLY A 120 22.70 0.60 -16.57
N CYS A 121 22.40 1.88 -16.33
CA CYS A 121 22.19 2.84 -17.40
C CYS A 121 23.40 2.88 -18.34
N SER A 122 23.13 3.01 -19.64
CA SER A 122 24.11 3.21 -20.70
C SER A 122 24.02 4.62 -21.25
#